data_AF-A0A1S2PJU9-F1
#
_entry.id   AF-A0A1S2PJU9-F1
#
_cell.length_a   1.000
_cell.length_b   1.000
_cell.length_c   1.000
_cell.angle_alpha   90.00
_cell.angle_beta   90.00
_cell.angle_gamma   90.00
#
_symmetry.space_group_name_H-M   'P 1'
#
loop_
_entity.id
_entity.type
_entity.pdbx_description
1 polymer ?
#
loop_
_entity_poly.entity_id
_entity_poly.type
_entity_poly.pdbx_seq_one_letter_code
_entity_poly.pdbx_strand_id
1 'polypeptide(L)'
;MGGIPCKVICAPQGARGTIVSATGSGKTITAAACALECFPSGWILVTVPTLGLLAQTAQAWRLMGHRTPMVAVCSLENDPVLTELGVRWLLGCRTPGGLRRKRPLIRGR
;
A
#
# COMPACT_ATOMS: atom_id res chain seq x y z
N MET A 1 15.58 -2.88 24.33
CA MET A 1 15.11 -1.79 23.46
C MET A 1 13.64 -2.03 23.19
N GLY A 2 12.79 -1.71 24.18
CA GLY A 2 11.37 -2.05 24.16
C GLY A 2 10.57 -0.93 23.51
N GLY A 3 9.94 -1.21 22.36
CA GLY A 3 8.95 -0.32 21.78
C GLY A 3 7.72 -0.26 22.67
N ILE A 4 7.23 0.95 22.94
CA ILE A 4 5.93 1.15 23.59
C ILE A 4 4.88 0.64 22.59
N PRO A 5 4.02 -0.34 22.93
CA PRO A 5 2.99 -0.78 22.02
C PRO A 5 2.00 0.36 21.77
N CYS A 6 2.03 0.94 20.56
CA CYS A 6 1.03 1.90 20.12
C CYS A 6 -0.27 1.15 19.85
N LYS A 7 -1.07 0.90 20.89
CA LYS A 7 -2.41 0.34 20.74
C LYS A 7 -3.32 1.47 20.28
N VAL A 8 -3.64 1.52 18.99
CA VAL A 8 -4.66 2.44 18.48
C VAL A 8 -6.03 1.98 19.00
N ILE A 9 -6.63 2.83 19.84
CA ILE A 9 -8.01 2.64 20.30
C ILE A 9 -8.90 3.43 19.35
N CYS A 10 -9.55 2.72 18.42
CA CYS A 10 -10.53 3.35 17.53
C CYS A 10 -11.91 3.37 18.22
N ALA A 11 -12.54 4.55 18.25
CA ALA A 11 -13.97 4.66 18.56
C ALA A 11 -14.80 3.91 17.51
N PRO A 12 -16.07 3.55 17.79
CA PRO A 12 -16.93 2.84 16.83
C PRO A 12 -17.07 3.56 15.48
N GLN A 13 -16.92 4.89 15.46
CA GLN A 13 -16.99 5.73 14.26
C GLN A 13 -15.64 5.88 13.53
N GLY A 14 -14.59 5.20 13.98
CA GLY A 14 -13.21 5.34 13.51
C GLY A 14 -12.44 6.46 14.21
N ALA A 15 -11.13 6.49 13.98
CA ALA A 15 -10.23 7.54 14.47
C ALA A 15 -9.64 8.32 13.29
N ARG A 16 -9.44 9.64 13.49
CA ARG A 16 -8.71 10.50 12.54
C ARG A 16 -7.59 11.20 13.28
N GLY A 17 -6.40 11.18 12.70
CA GLY A 17 -5.23 11.87 13.23
C GLY A 17 -4.44 12.51 12.11
N THR A 18 -3.83 13.66 12.40
CA THR A 18 -2.95 14.38 11.49
C THR A 18 -1.58 14.50 12.13
N ILE A 19 -0.54 14.11 11.39
CA ILE A 19 0.85 14.26 11.81
C ILE A 19 1.49 15.32 10.92
N VAL A 20 1.98 16.40 11.54
CA VAL A 20 2.70 17.48 10.85
C VAL A 20 4.19 17.30 11.11
N SER A 21 5.01 17.39 10.07
CA SER A 21 6.46 17.28 10.20
C SER A 21 7.17 18.01 9.06
N ALA A 22 8.40 18.46 9.31
CA ALA A 22 9.21 19.18 8.33
C ALA A 22 9.50 18.35 7.06
N THR A 23 9.96 18.99 5.98
CA THR A 23 10.53 18.26 4.84
C THR A 23 11.85 17.58 5.28
N GLY A 24 12.14 16.38 4.74
CA GLY A 24 13.33 15.61 5.12
C GLY A 24 13.26 14.87 6.47
N SER A 25 12.29 15.17 7.35
CA SER A 25 12.16 14.54 8.69
C SER A 25 11.70 13.08 8.71
N GLY A 26 11.52 12.45 7.54
CA GLY A 26 11.12 11.05 7.47
C GLY A 26 9.62 10.75 7.61
N LYS A 27 8.72 11.68 7.24
CA LYS A 27 7.25 11.45 7.24
C LYS A 27 6.83 10.07 6.71
N THR A 28 7.41 9.65 5.57
CA THR A 28 7.11 8.36 4.95
C THR A 28 7.55 7.18 5.81
N ILE A 29 8.72 7.30 6.46
CA ILE A 29 9.27 6.28 7.35
C ILE A 29 8.44 6.18 8.63
N THR A 30 8.10 7.32 9.23
CA THR A 30 7.22 7.37 10.40
C THR A 30 5.85 6.76 10.10
N ALA A 31 5.26 7.07 8.93
CA ALA A 31 4.00 6.47 8.51
C ALA A 31 4.13 4.95 8.34
N ALA A 32 5.20 4.45 7.72
CA ALA A 32 5.43 3.02 7.54
C ALA A 32 5.64 2.28 8.87
N ALA A 33 6.43 2.84 9.80
CA ALA A 33 6.62 2.28 11.14
C ALA A 33 5.29 2.21 11.91
N CYS A 34 4.57 3.33 11.96
CA CYS A 34 3.27 3.43 12.62
C CYS A 34 2.29 2.41 12.04
N ALA A 35 2.26 2.25 10.71
CA ALA A 35 1.38 1.28 10.07
C ALA A 35 1.72 -0.18 10.44
N LEU A 36 3.00 -0.52 10.52
CA LEU A 36 3.46 -1.86 10.92
C LEU A 36 3.11 -2.18 12.37
N GLU A 37 3.29 -1.21 13.27
CA GLU A 37 3.06 -1.38 14.70
C GLU A 37 1.57 -1.34 15.08
N CYS A 38 0.81 -0.40 14.49
CA CYS A 38 -0.57 -0.13 14.88
C CYS A 38 -1.59 -1.00 14.13
N PHE A 39 -1.25 -1.42 12.91
CA PHE A 39 -2.17 -2.14 12.02
C PHE A 39 -1.52 -3.40 11.42
N PRO A 40 -0.99 -4.33 12.25
CA PRO A 40 -0.20 -5.48 11.78
C PRO A 40 -0.98 -6.45 10.88
N SER A 41 -2.32 -6.44 10.95
CA SER A 41 -3.22 -7.25 10.11
C SER A 41 -4.21 -6.40 9.32
N GLY A 42 -4.00 -5.07 9.30
CA GLY A 42 -4.89 -4.12 8.65
C GLY A 42 -4.56 -3.93 7.17
N TRP A 43 -5.53 -3.38 6.44
CA TRP A 43 -5.32 -2.90 5.08
C TRP A 43 -4.89 -1.44 5.14
N ILE A 44 -3.82 -1.10 4.44
CA ILE A 44 -3.25 0.23 4.49
C ILE A 44 -3.31 0.87 3.11
N LEU A 45 -3.96 2.02 3.02
CA LEU A 45 -4.06 2.82 1.81
C LEU A 45 -3.13 4.04 1.94
N VAL A 46 -2.23 4.20 0.97
CA VAL A 46 -1.36 5.37 0.89
C VAL A 46 -1.66 6.10 -0.41
N THR A 47 -2.01 7.38 -0.29
CA THR A 47 -2.23 8.26 -1.44
C THR A 47 -1.02 9.17 -1.62
N VAL A 48 -0.48 9.21 -2.84
CA VAL A 48 0.66 10.05 -3.19
C VAL A 48 0.31 10.91 -4.41
N PRO A 49 0.83 12.15 -4.51
CA PRO A 49 0.42 13.08 -5.56
C PRO A 49 1.12 12.82 -6.90
N THR A 50 2.23 12.08 -6.91
CA THR A 50 2.98 11.77 -8.12
C THR A 50 3.41 10.32 -8.15
N LEU A 51 3.66 9.83 -9.35
CA LEU A 51 4.13 8.47 -9.59
C LEU A 51 5.52 8.20 -9.00
N GLY A 52 6.47 9.15 -9.14
CA GLY A 52 7.80 9.00 -8.55
C GLY A 52 7.75 8.85 -7.02
N LEU A 53 6.82 9.56 -6.37
CA LEU A 53 6.58 9.39 -4.93
C LEU A 53 5.95 8.04 -4.58
N LEU A 54 5.22 7.41 -5.50
CA LEU A 54 4.70 6.06 -5.32
C LEU A 54 5.85 5.06 -5.20
N ALA A 55 6.77 5.06 -6.17
CA ALA A 55 7.94 4.19 -6.15
C ALA A 55 8.80 4.41 -4.90
N GLN A 56 9.09 5.67 -4.55
CA GLN A 56 9.85 6.00 -3.33
C GLN A 56 9.14 5.54 -2.06
N THR A 57 7.81 5.68 -2.00
CA THR A 57 7.03 5.21 -0.86
C THR A 57 7.06 3.70 -0.76
N ALA A 58 6.87 2.98 -1.87
CA ALA A 58 6.96 1.51 -1.88
C ALA A 58 8.34 1.02 -1.41
N GLN A 59 9.44 1.62 -1.88
CA GLN A 59 10.80 1.30 -1.44
C GLN A 59 10.95 1.53 0.06
N ALA A 60 10.57 2.72 0.56
CA ALA A 60 10.66 3.06 1.97
C ALA A 60 9.87 2.07 2.85
N TRP A 61 8.70 1.63 2.39
CA TRP A 61 7.87 0.67 3.11
C TRP A 61 8.51 -0.72 3.17
N ARG A 62 9.09 -1.21 2.06
CA ARG A 62 9.86 -2.47 2.05
C ARG A 62 11.05 -2.40 3.01
N LEU A 63 11.80 -1.30 3.00
CA LEU A 63 12.94 -1.09 3.90
C LEU A 63 12.53 -1.11 5.37
N MET A 64 11.34 -0.61 5.70
CA MET A 64 10.77 -0.67 7.05
C MET A 64 10.20 -2.04 7.45
N GLY A 65 10.28 -3.04 6.57
CA GLY A 65 9.90 -4.43 6.87
C GLY A 65 8.50 -4.82 6.43
N HIS A 66 7.78 -3.98 5.66
CA HIS A 66 6.49 -4.37 5.07
C HIS A 66 6.70 -5.46 4.00
N ARG A 67 6.34 -6.69 4.32
CA ARG A 67 6.47 -7.86 3.41
C ARG A 67 5.15 -8.29 2.76
N THR A 68 4.04 -7.67 3.13
CA THR A 68 2.72 -7.99 2.60
C THR A 68 2.62 -7.65 1.10
N PRO A 69 1.69 -8.28 0.36
CA PRO A 69 1.40 -7.91 -1.03
C PRO A 69 1.01 -6.43 -1.13
N MET A 70 1.59 -5.71 -2.10
CA MET A 70 1.29 -4.31 -2.37
C MET A 70 0.62 -4.17 -3.73
N VAL A 71 -0.34 -3.26 -3.83
CA VAL A 71 -1.02 -2.91 -5.08
C VAL A 71 -0.92 -1.42 -5.32
N ALA A 72 -0.42 -1.03 -6.49
CA ALA A 72 -0.38 0.34 -6.97
C ALA A 72 -1.55 0.58 -7.94
N VAL A 73 -2.36 1.60 -7.66
CA VAL A 73 -3.39 2.07 -8.60
C VAL A 73 -2.90 3.39 -9.17
N CYS A 74 -2.43 3.36 -10.41
CA CYS A 74 -1.91 4.53 -11.10
C CYS A 74 -2.02 4.34 -12.62
N SER A 75 -1.85 5.42 -13.38
CA SER A 75 -1.88 5.37 -14.85
C SER A 75 -0.57 4.87 -15.49
N LEU A 76 0.44 4.51 -14.68
CA LEU A 76 1.70 4.02 -15.24
C LEU A 76 1.62 2.53 -15.54
N GLU A 77 2.09 2.16 -16.73
CA GLU A 77 2.39 0.78 -17.08
C GLU A 77 3.86 0.48 -16.76
N ASN A 78 4.09 -0.61 -16.02
CA ASN A 78 5.40 -1.29 -15.96
C ASN A 78 6.57 -0.43 -15.44
N ASP A 79 6.41 0.18 -14.26
CA ASP A 79 7.53 0.83 -13.57
C ASP A 79 8.59 -0.22 -13.14
N PRO A 80 9.87 -0.07 -13.52
CA PRO A 80 10.89 -1.05 -13.16
C PRO A 80 11.08 -1.16 -11.64
N VAL A 81 10.98 -0.05 -10.90
CA VAL A 81 11.13 -0.03 -9.45
C VAL A 81 9.97 -0.76 -8.78
N LEU A 82 8.74 -0.56 -9.24
CA LEU A 82 7.57 -1.27 -8.68
C LEU A 82 7.61 -2.77 -8.98
N THR A 83 8.11 -3.13 -10.16
CA THR A 83 8.31 -4.53 -10.57
C THR A 83 9.28 -5.24 -9.63
N GLU A 84 10.45 -4.63 -9.38
CA GLU A 84 11.47 -5.18 -8.48
C GLU A 84 10.94 -5.36 -7.05
N LEU A 85 10.10 -4.44 -6.58
CA LEU A 85 9.48 -4.49 -5.25
C LEU A 85 8.28 -5.45 -5.17
N GLY A 86 7.92 -6.10 -6.27
CA GLY A 86 6.78 -7.03 -6.36
C GLY A 86 5.44 -6.35 -6.13
N VAL A 87 5.30 -5.07 -6.47
CA VAL A 87 4.04 -4.31 -6.36
C VAL A 87 3.20 -4.63 -7.59
N ARG A 88 1.98 -5.14 -7.42
CA ARG A 88 1.05 -5.30 -8.54
C ARG A 88 0.49 -3.95 -8.94
N TRP A 89 0.56 -3.58 -10.21
CA TRP A 89 -0.13 -2.39 -10.70
C TRP A 89 -1.48 -2.77 -11.34
N LEU A 90 -2.50 -1.97 -11.05
CA LEU A 90 -3.77 -2.00 -11.76
C LEU A 90 -3.89 -0.67 -12.50
N LEU A 91 -3.96 -0.75 -13.83
CA LEU A 91 -4.29 0.40 -14.64
C LEU A 91 -5.74 0.80 -14.33
N GLY A 92 -5.96 2.06 -13.97
CA GLY A 92 -7.30 2.64 -14.01
C GLY A 92 -7.85 2.48 -15.43
N CYS A 93 -8.82 1.58 -15.60
CA CYS A 93 -9.58 1.35 -16.84
C CYS A 93 -8.79 0.82 -18.06
N ARG A 94 -8.03 -0.28 -17.91
CA ARG A 94 -7.87 -1.22 -19.03
C ARG A 94 -7.61 -2.64 -18.55
N THR A 95 -8.60 -3.48 -18.74
CA THR A 95 -8.46 -4.95 -18.70
C THR A 95 -7.35 -5.35 -19.68
N PRO A 96 -6.29 -6.07 -19.27
CA PRO A 96 -5.38 -6.68 -20.22
C PRO A 96 -6.04 -7.95 -20.73
N GLY A 97 -6.91 -7.83 -21.74
CA GLY A 97 -7.55 -9.00 -22.34
C GLY A 97 -8.89 -8.73 -22.97
N GLY A 98 -8.88 -8.19 -24.19
CA GLY A 98 -9.83 -8.67 -25.19
C GLY A 98 -9.61 -10.17 -25.38
N LEU A 99 -10.61 -10.96 -24.97
CA LEU A 99 -10.94 -12.29 -25.45
C LEU A 99 -9.83 -13.38 -25.43
N ARG A 100 -9.77 -14.16 -24.33
CA ARG A 100 -9.52 -15.61 -24.46
C ARG A 100 -10.29 -16.46 -23.42
N ARG A 101 -11.44 -16.96 -23.91
CA ARG A 101 -12.14 -18.22 -23.62
C ARG A 101 -12.37 -18.68 -22.16
N LYS A 102 -13.67 -18.61 -21.81
CA LYS A 102 -14.53 -19.61 -21.13
C LYS A 102 -13.85 -20.60 -20.18
N ARG A 103 -14.18 -20.50 -18.88
CA ARG A 103 -14.68 -21.67 -18.14
C ARG A 103 -16.12 -21.39 -17.70
N PRO A 104 -17.07 -22.29 -18.00
CA PRO A 104 -18.45 -22.09 -17.62
C PRO A 104 -18.60 -22.27 -16.11
N LEU A 105 -19.16 -21.26 -15.48
CA LEU A 105 -19.80 -21.36 -14.18
C LEU A 105 -20.98 -22.34 -14.32
N ILE A 106 -20.74 -23.61 -14.01
CA ILE A 106 -21.76 -24.59 -13.61
C ILE A 106 -21.12 -25.66 -12.74
N ARG A 107 -21.39 -25.61 -11.44
CA ARG A 107 -22.07 -26.70 -10.74
C ARG A 107 -22.58 -26.21 -9.40
N GLY A 108 -23.89 -25.99 -9.34
CA GLY A 108 -24.61 -26.26 -8.10
C GLY A 108 -24.68 -27.77 -7.90
N ARG A 109 -24.51 -28.18 -6.66
CA ARG A 109 -25.47 -29.05 -5.97
C ARG A 109 -25.36 -28.79 -4.48
#